data_AF-A0A972LX74-F1
#
_entry.id   AF-A0A972LX74-F1
#
_cell.length_a   1.000
_cell.length_b   1.000
_cell.length_c   1.000
_cell.angle_alpha   90.00
_cell.angle_beta   90.00
_cell.angle_gamma   90.00
#
_symmetry.space_group_name_H-M   'P 1'
#
loop_
_entity.id
_entity.type
_entity.pdbx_description
1 polymer ?
#
loop_
_entity_poly.entity_id
_entity_poly.type
_entity_poly.pdbx_seq_one_letter_code
_entity_poly.pdbx_strand_id
1 'polypeptide(L)'
;MSEPAIFALIRNGETHYYADRWASALLRREVLWGPEDFEAWVTQFEQLDEWDEDCDGGAVVDFDKRSMLWSGDTSNYGIPRIWQTYCQLMTAAWPGFDVKVSANGAEALAEYLGLPRNEEDPEDALEDDEDEEEYEPRPLTVEDAGADDDGEDIDEDDEPDKDAPYPRAWVTLIDEEGSTRQRQLDELPIDLLKGQVEALQAVAKLRPAEIPKEAHVSEGLIINPKKKTARIWGSPELLTKMKQLGGQWKGWQLKWTHHGYSDQCAVCNTPGQPMTEVDVLAKILPVVISTEQFSLGTVFGVIGGGMKKFAKKATGCLGVVLCIPLVLFGVFSGNWTAVLYAIGATAVVVVGLYMFVARKFRKAVTKNMPAQDNDETSTAVAGPQEEEARKARIDQLLAAAKLPPLAEIEPHFPDVSGLELLAT
;
A
#
# COMPACT_ATOMS: atom_id res chain seq x y z
N MET A 1 -1.96 -2.23 14.47
CA MET A 1 -1.03 -3.12 15.21
C MET A 1 0.27 -2.38 15.43
N SER A 2 1.24 -2.88 16.20
CA SER A 2 2.61 -2.32 16.11
C SER A 2 3.29 -2.91 14.89
N GLU A 3 4.09 -2.12 14.19
CA GLU A 3 4.88 -2.61 13.06
C GLU A 3 6.37 -2.53 13.40
N PRO A 4 6.88 -3.48 14.21
CA PRO A 4 8.27 -3.45 14.66
C PRO A 4 9.22 -3.53 13.47
N ALA A 5 10.28 -2.73 13.53
CA ALA A 5 11.39 -2.85 12.61
C ALA A 5 12.72 -2.99 13.33
N ILE A 6 13.60 -3.78 12.74
CA ILE A 6 14.94 -4.06 13.27
C ILE A 6 15.99 -3.66 12.24
N PHE A 7 17.06 -3.04 12.75
CA PHE A 7 18.14 -2.51 11.94
C PHE A 7 19.46 -3.15 12.36
N ALA A 8 20.27 -3.51 11.38
CA ALA A 8 21.66 -3.91 11.62
C ALA A 8 22.59 -2.93 10.91
N LEU A 9 23.46 -2.28 11.68
CA LEU A 9 24.50 -1.40 11.15
C LEU A 9 25.86 -2.10 11.29
N ILE A 10 26.53 -2.35 10.16
CA ILE A 10 27.84 -3.02 10.12
C ILE A 10 28.93 -2.00 9.79
N ARG A 11 29.91 -1.86 10.68
CA ARG A 11 31.04 -0.94 10.50
C ARG A 11 32.30 -1.49 11.16
N ASN A 12 33.43 -1.42 10.46
CA ASN A 12 34.71 -2.00 10.89
C ASN A 12 34.63 -3.49 11.28
N GLY A 13 33.73 -4.24 10.65
CA GLY A 13 33.46 -5.64 10.95
C GLY A 13 32.63 -5.89 12.22
N GLU A 14 32.19 -4.85 12.92
CA GLU A 14 31.28 -4.94 14.07
C GLU A 14 29.84 -4.70 13.61
N THR A 15 28.90 -5.47 14.16
CA THR A 15 27.46 -5.34 13.86
C THR A 15 26.74 -4.85 15.11
N HIS A 16 25.92 -3.81 14.95
CA HIS A 16 25.07 -3.27 16.00
C HIS A 16 23.61 -3.37 15.59
N TYR A 17 22.77 -3.88 16.49
CA TYR A 17 21.35 -4.06 16.27
C TYR A 17 20.55 -2.97 16.97
N TYR A 18 19.49 -2.51 16.33
CA TYR A 18 18.59 -1.49 16.86
C TYR A 18 17.15 -1.85 16.51
N ALA A 19 16.19 -1.51 17.37
CA ALA A 19 14.79 -1.77 17.11
C ALA A 19 13.88 -0.59 17.47
N ASP A 20 12.85 -0.39 16.66
CA ASP A 20 11.76 0.52 16.96
C ASP A 20 10.42 -0.12 16.60
N ARG A 21 9.43 0.12 17.44
CA ARG A 21 8.11 -0.53 17.37
C ARG A 21 7.23 -0.04 16.20
N TRP A 22 7.62 1.05 15.54
CA TRP A 22 6.81 1.73 14.52
C TRP A 22 7.58 2.06 13.25
N ALA A 23 8.88 1.77 13.22
CA ALA A 23 9.76 2.23 12.17
C ALA A 23 9.53 1.50 10.83
N SER A 24 8.87 0.33 10.81
CA SER A 24 8.57 -0.39 9.55
C SER A 24 7.67 0.45 8.64
N ALA A 25 6.57 0.98 9.17
CA ALA A 25 5.62 1.86 8.47
C ALA A 25 6.29 3.09 7.84
N LEU A 26 7.37 3.58 8.47
CA LEU A 26 8.07 4.79 8.07
C LEU A 26 9.30 4.52 7.20
N LEU A 27 9.74 3.26 7.12
CA LEU A 27 11.08 2.95 6.62
C LEU A 27 11.33 3.50 5.21
N ARG A 28 10.33 3.41 4.32
CA ARG A 28 10.38 3.95 2.96
C ARG A 28 10.66 5.46 2.90
N ARG A 29 10.20 6.22 3.89
CA ARG A 29 10.50 7.66 4.01
C ARG A 29 11.94 7.84 4.46
N GLU A 30 12.34 7.10 5.49
CA GLU A 30 13.59 7.36 6.20
C GLU A 30 14.83 6.95 5.40
N VAL A 31 14.75 5.87 4.62
CA VAL A 31 15.86 5.46 3.75
C VAL A 31 16.16 6.48 2.65
N LEU A 32 15.24 7.38 2.27
CA LEU A 32 15.51 8.36 1.20
C LEU A 32 16.46 9.50 1.60
N TRP A 33 16.83 9.59 2.88
CA TRP A 33 17.76 10.61 3.36
C TRP A 33 19.24 10.25 3.17
N GLY A 34 19.53 9.00 2.83
CA GLY A 34 20.90 8.52 2.58
C GLY A 34 21.60 7.99 3.84
N PRO A 35 22.84 7.51 3.69
CA PRO A 35 23.50 6.68 4.70
C PRO A 35 23.73 7.39 6.03
N GLU A 36 24.19 8.64 6.02
CA GLU A 36 24.53 9.36 7.25
C GLU A 36 23.29 9.75 8.05
N ASP A 37 22.26 10.25 7.38
CA ASP A 37 20.99 10.63 8.02
C ASP A 37 20.23 9.40 8.52
N PHE A 38 20.30 8.28 7.79
CA PHE A 38 19.72 7.01 8.20
C PHE A 38 20.45 6.42 9.43
N GLU A 39 21.79 6.41 9.46
CA GLU A 39 22.57 5.98 10.63
C GLU A 39 22.24 6.83 11.86
N ALA A 40 22.20 8.16 11.69
CA ALA A 40 21.86 9.09 12.76
C ALA A 40 20.44 8.90 13.30
N TRP A 41 19.51 8.44 12.46
CA TRP A 41 18.15 8.11 12.85
C TRP A 41 18.09 6.79 13.62
N VAL A 42 18.62 5.70 13.05
CA VAL A 42 18.60 4.35 13.64
C VAL A 42 19.30 4.30 15.01
N THR A 43 20.41 5.03 15.17
CA THR A 43 21.19 5.03 16.42
C THR A 43 20.51 5.71 17.61
N GLN A 44 19.33 6.30 17.41
CA GLN A 44 18.49 6.84 18.48
C GLN A 44 17.59 5.79 19.13
N PHE A 45 17.46 4.61 18.50
CA PHE A 45 16.58 3.55 18.95
C PHE A 45 17.19 2.67 20.05
N GLU A 46 16.37 1.78 20.59
CA GLU A 46 16.84 0.78 21.54
C GLU A 46 17.86 -0.12 20.87
N GLN A 47 19.07 -0.15 21.41
CA GLN A 47 20.10 -1.05 20.96
C GLN A 47 19.82 -2.45 21.51
N LEU A 48 19.81 -3.44 20.63
CA LEU A 48 19.61 -4.84 21.00
C LEU A 48 20.95 -5.57 21.15
N ASP A 49 20.97 -6.58 22.01
CA ASP A 49 22.12 -7.49 22.15
C ASP A 49 22.20 -8.48 20.98
N GLU A 50 21.06 -8.83 20.39
CA GLU A 50 20.94 -9.78 19.27
C GLU A 50 19.83 -9.37 18.29
N TRP A 51 19.80 -10.03 17.13
CA TRP A 51 18.75 -9.85 16.14
C TRP A 51 17.48 -10.57 16.60
N ASP A 52 16.35 -9.88 16.55
CA ASP A 52 15.04 -10.46 16.85
C ASP A 52 14.32 -10.77 15.52
N GLU A 53 13.62 -11.90 15.46
CA GLU A 53 12.91 -12.35 14.25
C GLU A 53 11.48 -11.79 14.20
N ASP A 54 10.95 -11.34 15.35
CA ASP A 54 9.64 -10.71 15.49
C ASP A 54 9.65 -9.26 14.96
N CYS A 55 9.80 -9.10 13.64
CA CYS A 55 9.72 -7.81 12.97
C CYS A 55 9.05 -7.84 11.59
N ASP A 56 8.30 -6.77 11.29
CA ASP A 56 7.57 -6.58 10.03
C ASP A 56 8.47 -5.99 8.93
N GLY A 57 9.61 -5.42 9.33
CA GLY A 57 10.53 -4.75 8.42
C GLY A 57 11.85 -4.40 9.05
N GLY A 58 12.70 -3.72 8.30
CA GLY A 58 14.04 -3.42 8.77
C GLY A 58 15.04 -3.14 7.66
N ALA A 59 16.27 -2.85 8.06
CA ALA A 59 17.36 -2.69 7.12
C ALA A 59 18.69 -3.20 7.69
N VAL A 60 19.48 -3.85 6.84
CA VAL A 60 20.88 -4.14 7.08
C VAL A 60 21.73 -3.22 6.23
N VAL A 61 22.51 -2.36 6.89
CA VAL A 61 23.42 -1.41 6.24
C VAL A 61 24.86 -1.80 6.55
N ASP A 62 25.57 -2.24 5.52
CA ASP A 62 26.99 -2.59 5.59
C ASP A 62 27.83 -1.42 5.07
N PHE A 63 28.34 -0.59 5.99
CA PHE A 63 29.16 0.57 5.65
C PHE A 63 30.54 0.19 5.12
N ASP A 64 31.04 -1.00 5.48
CA ASP A 64 32.34 -1.50 5.01
C ASP A 64 32.27 -1.93 3.55
N LYS A 65 31.19 -2.63 3.17
CA LYS A 65 30.94 -3.05 1.78
C LYS A 65 30.21 -2.01 0.94
N ARG A 66 29.65 -0.97 1.59
CA ARG A 66 28.72 0.00 0.98
C ARG A 66 27.55 -0.73 0.33
N SER A 67 26.77 -1.43 1.13
CA SER A 67 25.54 -2.07 0.66
C SER A 67 24.42 -1.89 1.68
N MET A 68 23.20 -1.80 1.18
CA MET A 68 21.99 -1.77 1.98
C MET A 68 21.01 -2.80 1.45
N LEU A 69 20.52 -3.67 2.33
CA LEU A 69 19.35 -4.50 2.08
C LEU A 69 18.25 -4.05 3.05
N TRP A 70 17.07 -3.75 2.56
CA TRP A 70 15.95 -3.36 3.42
C TRP A 70 14.66 -4.05 3.03
N SER A 71 13.76 -4.17 3.99
CA SER A 71 12.42 -4.74 3.84
C SER A 71 11.42 -3.85 4.56
N GLY A 72 10.27 -3.58 3.95
CA GLY A 72 9.19 -2.83 4.57
C GLY A 72 7.99 -2.77 3.64
N ASP A 73 6.92 -2.12 4.08
CA ASP A 73 5.71 -1.99 3.28
C ASP A 73 5.93 -1.15 2.02
N THR A 74 5.73 -1.79 0.86
CA THR A 74 5.86 -1.23 -0.49
C THR A 74 4.54 -1.22 -1.26
N SER A 75 3.41 -1.52 -0.61
CA SER A 75 2.07 -1.56 -1.21
C SER A 75 1.72 -0.26 -1.96
N ASN A 76 2.06 0.91 -1.38
CA ASN A 76 1.89 2.23 -1.98
C ASN A 76 2.69 2.46 -3.27
N TYR A 77 3.61 1.56 -3.60
CA TYR A 77 4.40 1.54 -4.81
C TYR A 77 4.03 0.40 -5.77
N GLY A 78 2.85 -0.20 -5.61
CA GLY A 78 2.35 -1.29 -6.46
C GLY A 78 2.30 -0.95 -7.96
N ILE A 79 2.32 0.34 -8.34
CA ILE A 79 2.47 0.79 -9.72
C ILE A 79 3.97 0.78 -10.10
N PRO A 80 4.41 -0.02 -11.09
CA PRO A 80 5.82 -0.23 -11.37
C PRO A 80 6.63 1.03 -11.67
N ARG A 81 6.01 2.05 -12.29
CA ARG A 81 6.69 3.32 -12.55
C ARG A 81 6.99 4.08 -11.26
N ILE A 82 6.08 4.06 -10.29
CA ILE A 82 6.30 4.68 -8.98
C ILE A 82 7.46 4.00 -8.28
N TRP A 83 7.46 2.67 -8.25
CA TRP A 83 8.56 1.89 -7.70
C TRP A 83 9.90 2.20 -8.38
N GLN A 84 9.94 2.25 -9.71
CA GLN A 84 11.17 2.56 -10.46
C GLN A 84 11.71 3.96 -10.13
N THR A 85 10.84 4.96 -10.07
CA THR A 85 11.22 6.34 -9.68
C THR A 85 11.67 6.40 -8.22
N TYR A 86 11.03 5.65 -7.32
CA TYR A 86 11.46 5.52 -5.93
C TYR A 86 12.87 4.90 -5.82
N CYS A 87 13.13 3.79 -6.53
CA CYS A 87 14.47 3.20 -6.59
C CYS A 87 15.52 4.14 -7.18
N GLN A 88 15.15 4.97 -8.17
CA GLN A 88 16.01 5.99 -8.74
C GLN A 88 16.38 7.07 -7.71
N LEU A 89 15.42 7.51 -6.89
CA LEU A 89 15.66 8.41 -5.77
C LEU A 89 16.56 7.77 -4.71
N MET A 90 16.29 6.53 -4.29
CA MET A 90 17.15 5.80 -3.35
C MET A 90 18.59 5.70 -3.86
N THR A 91 18.78 5.35 -5.13
CA THR A 91 20.12 5.24 -5.73
C THR A 91 20.86 6.58 -5.69
N ALA A 92 20.15 7.70 -5.88
CA ALA A 92 20.73 9.03 -5.78
C ALA A 92 21.01 9.44 -4.32
N ALA A 93 20.18 9.00 -3.37
CA ALA A 93 20.34 9.27 -1.94
C ALA A 93 21.50 8.47 -1.31
N TRP A 94 21.84 7.31 -1.87
CA TRP A 94 22.88 6.40 -1.37
C TRP A 94 24.08 6.28 -2.33
N PRO A 95 24.85 7.37 -2.54
CA PRO A 95 25.91 7.39 -3.54
C PRO A 95 27.02 6.37 -3.23
N GLY A 96 27.22 5.44 -4.17
CA GLY A 96 28.27 4.42 -4.06
C GLY A 96 27.91 3.21 -3.22
N PHE A 97 26.65 3.10 -2.78
CA PHE A 97 26.11 1.88 -2.17
C PHE A 97 25.40 1.00 -3.19
N ASP A 98 25.45 -0.32 -2.99
CA ASP A 98 24.56 -1.29 -3.63
C ASP A 98 23.28 -1.42 -2.79
N VAL A 99 22.21 -0.76 -3.23
CA VAL A 99 20.91 -0.73 -2.53
C VAL A 99 19.98 -1.78 -3.11
N LYS A 100 19.46 -2.67 -2.26
CA LYS A 100 18.52 -3.73 -2.61
C LYS A 100 17.33 -3.72 -1.67
N VAL A 101 16.20 -4.15 -2.20
CA VAL A 101 14.96 -4.38 -1.44
C VAL A 101 14.77 -5.89 -1.36
N SER A 102 14.50 -6.38 -0.15
CA SER A 102 14.15 -7.77 0.11
C SER A 102 12.72 -8.03 -0.36
N ALA A 103 12.50 -9.15 -1.04
CA ALA A 103 11.17 -9.65 -1.36
C ALA A 103 10.64 -10.66 -0.30
N ASN A 104 11.49 -11.11 0.63
CA ASN A 104 11.16 -12.14 1.62
C ASN A 104 11.17 -11.57 3.04
N GLY A 105 10.74 -10.32 3.22
CA GLY A 105 10.58 -9.77 4.57
C GLY A 105 11.88 -9.71 5.38
N ALA A 106 11.73 -9.89 6.69
CA ALA A 106 12.79 -10.00 7.69
C ALA A 106 13.70 -11.23 7.48
N GLU A 107 13.20 -12.34 6.90
CA GLU A 107 14.01 -13.55 6.66
C GLU A 107 15.26 -13.26 5.81
N ALA A 108 15.13 -12.45 4.76
CA ALA A 108 16.27 -12.13 3.90
C ALA A 108 17.28 -11.20 4.60
N LEU A 109 16.83 -10.40 5.58
CA LEU A 109 17.71 -9.57 6.39
C LEU A 109 18.56 -10.46 7.30
N ALA A 110 17.94 -11.44 7.96
CA ALA A 110 18.63 -12.45 8.78
C ALA A 110 19.61 -13.29 7.94
N GLU A 111 19.18 -13.74 6.74
CA GLU A 111 20.06 -14.47 5.80
C GLU A 111 21.29 -13.64 5.41
N TYR A 112 21.10 -12.34 5.13
CA TYR A 112 22.20 -11.43 4.80
C TYR A 112 23.22 -11.30 5.95
N LEU A 113 22.75 -11.33 7.20
CA LEU A 113 23.58 -11.32 8.40
C LEU A 113 24.27 -12.67 8.67
N GLY A 114 23.95 -13.72 7.89
CA GLY A 114 24.48 -15.07 8.08
C GLY A 114 23.90 -15.75 9.31
N LEU A 115 22.75 -15.30 9.80
CA LEU A 115 22.01 -15.95 10.87
C LEU A 115 21.37 -17.24 10.33
N PRO A 116 21.32 -18.32 11.14
CA PRO A 116 20.64 -19.53 10.72
C PRO A 116 19.17 -19.20 10.44
N ARG A 117 18.61 -19.76 9.37
CA ARG A 117 17.16 -19.71 9.19
C ARG A 117 16.54 -20.50 10.34
N ASN A 118 15.64 -19.88 11.08
CA ASN A 118 14.83 -20.60 12.04
C ASN A 118 14.02 -21.63 11.23
N GLU A 119 14.41 -22.90 11.34
CA GLU A 119 13.62 -24.02 10.83
C GLU A 119 12.49 -24.20 11.84
N GLU A 120 11.57 -23.23 11.92
CA GLU A 120 10.37 -23.37 12.73
C GLU A 120 9.67 -24.65 12.30
N ASP A 121 9.24 -25.43 13.29
CA ASP A 121 8.50 -26.65 13.05
C ASP A 121 7.25 -26.23 12.26
N PRO A 122 6.99 -26.75 11.04
CA PRO A 122 5.84 -26.35 10.24
C PRO A 122 4.48 -26.55 10.93
N GLU A 123 4.45 -27.20 12.09
CA GLU A 123 3.30 -27.28 12.98
C GLU A 123 3.04 -25.98 13.77
N ASP A 124 4.08 -25.22 14.16
CA ASP A 124 3.94 -23.94 14.89
C ASP A 124 3.52 -22.79 13.96
N ALA A 125 3.87 -22.85 12.67
CA ALA A 125 3.50 -21.86 11.65
C ALA A 125 2.00 -21.88 11.25
N LEU A 126 1.19 -22.75 11.84
CA LEU A 126 -0.24 -22.90 11.52
C LEU A 126 -1.19 -22.49 12.66
N GLU A 127 -0.69 -22.16 13.85
CA GLU A 127 -1.56 -22.03 15.04
C GLU A 127 -1.88 -20.60 15.53
N ASP A 128 -1.18 -19.51 15.13
CA ASP A 128 -1.28 -18.25 15.90
C ASP A 128 -1.81 -16.96 15.23
N ASP A 129 -2.18 -16.92 13.94
CA ASP A 129 -2.60 -15.65 13.30
C ASP A 129 -4.07 -15.64 12.82
N GLU A 130 -5.03 -15.83 13.74
CA GLU A 130 -6.46 -15.54 13.45
C GLU A 130 -6.77 -14.02 13.40
N ASP A 131 -5.83 -13.15 13.80
CA ASP A 131 -6.01 -11.68 13.91
C ASP A 131 -5.02 -10.86 13.03
N GLU A 132 -4.09 -11.47 12.29
CA GLU A 132 -3.34 -10.74 11.25
C GLU A 132 -4.31 -10.36 10.12
N GLU A 133 -4.24 -9.11 9.66
CA GLU A 133 -4.98 -8.67 8.47
C GLU A 133 -4.72 -9.68 7.35
N GLU A 134 -5.75 -10.48 7.03
CA GLU A 134 -5.68 -11.63 6.14
C GLU A 134 -4.96 -11.22 4.86
N TYR A 135 -3.68 -11.56 4.73
CA TYR A 135 -2.93 -11.36 3.51
C TYR A 135 -3.68 -12.12 2.44
N GLU A 136 -4.51 -11.41 1.66
CA GLU A 136 -5.35 -12.06 0.67
C GLU A 136 -4.40 -12.71 -0.34
N PRO A 137 -4.30 -14.05 -0.35
CA PRO A 137 -3.35 -14.69 -1.21
C PRO A 137 -3.77 -14.37 -2.65
N ARG A 138 -2.79 -14.00 -3.48
CA ARG A 138 -2.99 -13.80 -4.92
C ARG A 138 -4.01 -14.80 -5.47
N PRO A 139 -5.06 -14.35 -6.17
CA PRO A 139 -6.15 -15.22 -6.59
C PRO A 139 -5.66 -16.49 -7.28
N LEU A 140 -6.27 -17.62 -6.93
CA LEU A 140 -5.85 -18.91 -7.47
C LEU A 140 -6.31 -19.09 -8.92
N THR A 141 -7.48 -18.55 -9.26
CA THR A 141 -8.12 -18.69 -10.57
C THR A 141 -8.48 -17.36 -11.22
N VAL A 142 -8.66 -17.37 -12.54
CA VAL A 142 -9.18 -16.23 -13.32
C VAL A 142 -10.60 -15.87 -12.93
N GLU A 143 -11.40 -16.85 -12.52
CA GLU A 143 -12.74 -16.62 -12.00
C GLU A 143 -12.69 -15.85 -10.68
N ASP A 144 -11.79 -16.20 -9.76
CA ASP A 144 -11.62 -15.48 -8.48
C ASP A 144 -11.13 -14.03 -8.73
N ALA A 145 -10.12 -13.86 -9.60
CA ALA A 145 -9.56 -12.54 -9.91
C ALA A 145 -10.43 -11.66 -10.81
N GLY A 146 -11.40 -12.28 -11.49
CA GLY A 146 -12.25 -11.66 -12.49
C GLY A 146 -13.72 -11.63 -12.09
N ALA A 147 -14.04 -12.04 -10.86
CA ALA A 147 -15.29 -11.74 -10.20
C ALA A 147 -15.34 -10.22 -10.04
N ASP A 148 -15.75 -9.54 -11.12
CA ASP A 148 -16.30 -8.21 -11.06
C ASP A 148 -17.34 -8.28 -9.96
N ASP A 149 -17.05 -7.74 -8.78
CA ASP A 149 -17.99 -7.48 -7.69
C ASP A 149 -19.39 -7.22 -8.26
N ASP A 150 -20.19 -8.28 -8.38
CA ASP A 150 -21.20 -8.39 -9.43
C ASP A 150 -22.46 -7.59 -9.07
N GLY A 151 -22.34 -6.72 -8.07
CA GLY A 151 -23.46 -6.08 -7.40
C GLY A 151 -24.28 -7.07 -6.57
N GLU A 152 -23.68 -8.16 -6.08
CA GLU A 152 -24.28 -8.92 -4.98
C GLU A 152 -24.15 -8.08 -3.69
N ASP A 153 -25.13 -7.18 -3.51
CA ASP A 153 -25.42 -6.48 -2.26
C ASP A 153 -24.19 -5.96 -1.48
N ILE A 154 -23.20 -5.35 -2.15
CA ILE A 154 -22.45 -4.30 -1.46
C ILE A 154 -23.49 -3.26 -1.11
N ASP A 155 -23.82 -3.20 0.18
CA ASP A 155 -24.75 -2.23 0.74
C ASP A 155 -24.47 -0.88 0.07
N GLU A 156 -25.48 -0.22 -0.50
CA GLU A 156 -25.32 1.09 -1.18
C GLU A 156 -24.62 2.16 -0.32
N ASP A 157 -24.45 1.88 0.99
CA ASP A 157 -23.75 2.69 1.98
C ASP A 157 -22.23 2.46 2.06
N ASP A 158 -21.73 1.30 1.60
CA ASP A 158 -20.31 0.93 1.48
C ASP A 158 -19.88 1.04 0.01
N GLU A 159 -20.17 2.18 -0.64
CA GLU A 159 -19.49 2.48 -1.91
C GLU A 159 -17.97 2.42 -1.62
N PRO A 160 -17.23 1.41 -2.14
CA PRO A 160 -15.78 1.40 -2.05
C PRO A 160 -15.33 2.75 -2.58
N ASP A 161 -14.41 3.42 -1.87
CA ASP A 161 -14.03 4.80 -2.13
C ASP A 161 -13.78 4.98 -3.63
N LYS A 162 -14.79 5.53 -4.34
CA LYS A 162 -14.83 5.54 -5.82
C LYS A 162 -13.63 6.27 -6.42
N ASP A 163 -12.90 6.96 -5.56
CA ASP A 163 -11.80 7.85 -5.87
C ASP A 163 -10.41 7.20 -5.74
N ALA A 164 -10.29 5.98 -5.19
CA ALA A 164 -9.01 5.27 -5.09
C ALA A 164 -9.08 3.83 -5.62
N PRO A 165 -9.20 3.62 -6.95
CA PRO A 165 -9.17 2.28 -7.52
C PRO A 165 -7.83 1.61 -7.19
N TYR A 166 -7.87 0.50 -6.45
CA TYR A 166 -6.71 -0.37 -6.28
C TYR A 166 -6.12 -0.69 -7.68
N PRO A 167 -4.79 -0.58 -7.86
CA PRO A 167 -4.18 -0.86 -9.16
C PRO A 167 -4.46 -2.30 -9.59
N ARG A 168 -5.06 -2.46 -10.76
CA ARG A 168 -5.52 -3.74 -11.30
C ARG A 168 -4.53 -4.38 -12.26
N ALA A 169 -4.63 -5.68 -12.48
CA ALA A 169 -3.94 -6.37 -13.55
C ALA A 169 -4.58 -6.10 -14.92
N TRP A 170 -3.75 -5.79 -15.93
CA TRP A 170 -4.19 -5.53 -17.31
C TRP A 170 -3.75 -6.65 -18.28
N VAL A 171 -4.71 -7.38 -18.84
CA VAL A 171 -4.44 -8.44 -19.82
C VAL A 171 -4.79 -8.02 -21.24
N THR A 172 -3.84 -8.13 -22.17
CA THR A 172 -4.04 -7.93 -23.61
C THR A 172 -4.00 -9.27 -24.35
N LEU A 173 -5.08 -9.60 -25.04
CA LEU A 173 -5.17 -10.75 -25.94
C LEU A 173 -4.98 -10.30 -27.39
N ILE A 174 -4.04 -10.93 -28.11
CA ILE A 174 -3.81 -10.70 -29.55
C ILE A 174 -4.38 -11.88 -30.32
N ASP A 175 -5.36 -11.63 -31.19
CA ASP A 175 -5.96 -12.69 -31.99
C ASP A 175 -5.17 -13.02 -33.27
N GLU A 176 -5.73 -13.90 -34.09
CA GLU A 176 -5.04 -14.41 -35.29
C GLU A 176 -4.81 -13.36 -36.37
N GLU A 177 -5.66 -12.33 -36.40
CA GLU A 177 -5.58 -11.18 -37.33
C GLU A 177 -4.64 -10.10 -36.79
N GLY A 178 -4.22 -10.20 -35.53
CA GLY A 178 -3.40 -9.22 -34.85
C GLY A 178 -4.21 -8.13 -34.15
N SER A 179 -5.54 -8.27 -34.08
CA SER A 179 -6.39 -7.36 -33.32
C SER A 179 -6.22 -7.61 -31.83
N THR A 180 -6.31 -6.55 -31.04
CA THR A 180 -6.10 -6.61 -29.59
C THR A 180 -7.42 -6.48 -28.82
N ARG A 181 -7.53 -7.21 -27.72
CA ARG A 181 -8.66 -7.17 -26.79
C ARG A 181 -8.13 -7.03 -25.37
N GLN A 182 -8.69 -6.11 -24.60
CA GLN A 182 -8.25 -5.84 -23.22
C GLN A 182 -9.20 -6.49 -22.22
N ARG A 183 -8.63 -6.95 -21.11
CA ARG A 183 -9.31 -7.46 -19.91
C ARG A 183 -8.68 -6.84 -18.67
N GLN A 184 -9.46 -6.77 -17.62
CA GLN A 184 -9.00 -6.38 -16.29
C GLN A 184 -9.27 -7.53 -15.33
N LEU A 185 -8.41 -7.62 -14.33
CA LEU A 185 -8.44 -8.55 -13.21
C LEU A 185 -7.95 -7.76 -12.00
N ASP A 186 -8.28 -8.16 -10.78
CA ASP A 186 -7.71 -7.51 -9.60
C ASP A 186 -6.20 -7.74 -9.55
N GLU A 187 -5.77 -9.00 -9.68
CA GLU A 187 -4.38 -9.41 -9.91
C GLU A 187 -4.31 -10.53 -10.98
N LEU A 188 -3.12 -10.80 -11.52
CA LEU A 188 -2.85 -11.95 -12.38
C LEU A 188 -2.88 -13.23 -11.51
N PRO A 189 -3.86 -14.12 -11.70
CA PRO A 189 -4.02 -15.30 -10.86
C PRO A 189 -2.97 -16.38 -11.14
N ILE A 190 -2.82 -17.29 -10.18
CA ILE A 190 -1.79 -18.34 -10.20
C ILE A 190 -1.95 -19.29 -11.40
N ASP A 191 -3.17 -19.69 -11.76
CA ASP A 191 -3.44 -20.54 -12.93
C ASP A 191 -3.03 -19.90 -14.26
N LEU A 192 -3.22 -18.59 -14.40
CA LEU A 192 -2.82 -17.79 -15.53
C LEU A 192 -1.30 -17.63 -15.58
N LEU A 193 -0.65 -17.40 -14.43
CA LEU A 193 0.82 -17.39 -14.33
C LEU A 193 1.46 -18.75 -14.64
N LYS A 194 0.74 -19.86 -14.43
CA LYS A 194 1.14 -21.21 -14.85
C LYS A 194 0.88 -21.47 -16.34
N GLY A 195 0.14 -20.61 -17.03
CA GLY A 195 -0.19 -20.75 -18.44
C GLY A 195 -1.18 -21.88 -18.70
N GLN A 196 -2.09 -22.14 -17.77
CA GLN A 196 -3.12 -23.16 -17.92
C GLN A 196 -4.08 -22.80 -19.06
N VAL A 197 -4.49 -23.81 -19.83
CA VAL A 197 -5.30 -23.58 -21.04
C VAL A 197 -6.69 -23.08 -20.67
N GLU A 198 -7.22 -23.58 -19.56
CA GLU A 198 -8.51 -23.22 -18.98
C GLU A 198 -8.50 -21.75 -18.56
N ALA A 199 -7.46 -21.30 -17.85
CA ALA A 199 -7.27 -19.90 -17.46
C ALA A 199 -7.23 -18.95 -18.68
N LEU A 200 -6.48 -19.32 -19.73
CA LEU A 200 -6.44 -18.53 -20.97
C LEU A 200 -7.81 -18.41 -21.64
N GLN A 201 -8.64 -19.47 -21.57
CA GLN A 201 -10.01 -19.44 -22.07
C GLN A 201 -10.93 -18.62 -21.18
N ALA A 202 -10.77 -18.68 -19.86
CA ALA A 202 -11.51 -17.88 -18.89
C ALA A 202 -11.28 -16.38 -19.13
N VAL A 203 -10.01 -15.95 -19.26
CA VAL A 203 -9.65 -14.56 -19.56
C VAL A 203 -10.31 -14.08 -20.86
N ALA A 204 -10.37 -14.94 -21.89
CA ALA A 204 -11.01 -14.57 -23.15
C ALA A 204 -12.52 -14.29 -23.01
N LYS A 205 -13.19 -14.94 -22.05
CA LYS A 205 -14.63 -14.78 -21.77
C LYS A 205 -14.96 -13.58 -20.89
N LEU A 206 -14.00 -13.05 -20.15
CA LEU A 206 -14.17 -11.84 -19.35
C LEU A 206 -14.68 -10.66 -20.19
N ARG A 207 -15.31 -9.70 -19.52
CA ARG A 207 -15.86 -8.51 -20.16
C ARG A 207 -14.74 -7.71 -20.84
N PRO A 208 -14.97 -7.19 -22.07
CA PRO A 208 -14.02 -6.26 -22.68
C PRO A 208 -13.83 -5.02 -21.81
N ALA A 209 -12.58 -4.65 -21.58
CA ALA A 209 -12.22 -3.42 -20.88
C ALA A 209 -11.62 -2.38 -21.85
N GLU A 210 -11.63 -1.12 -21.44
CA GLU A 210 -10.81 -0.07 -22.08
C GLU A 210 -9.35 -0.18 -21.62
N ILE A 211 -8.45 0.54 -22.29
CA ILE A 211 -7.05 0.62 -21.83
C ILE A 211 -7.04 1.48 -20.54
N PRO A 212 -6.64 0.91 -19.39
CA PRO A 212 -6.59 1.66 -18.14
C PRO A 212 -5.52 2.74 -18.19
N LYS A 213 -5.66 3.78 -17.35
CA LYS A 213 -4.56 4.74 -17.08
C LYS A 213 -3.43 4.01 -16.35
N GLU A 214 -2.17 4.40 -16.58
CA GLU A 214 -1.03 3.73 -15.91
C GLU A 214 -1.12 3.82 -14.38
N ALA A 215 -1.70 4.90 -13.85
CA ALA A 215 -1.94 5.09 -12.42
C ALA A 215 -2.87 4.05 -11.78
N HIS A 216 -3.58 3.23 -12.57
CA HIS A 216 -4.52 2.22 -12.07
C HIS A 216 -4.08 0.80 -12.45
N VAL A 217 -2.80 0.59 -12.81
CA VAL A 217 -2.29 -0.72 -13.22
C VAL A 217 -1.02 -1.08 -12.47
N SER A 218 -1.07 -2.16 -11.73
CA SER A 218 0.07 -2.75 -11.00
C SER A 218 0.89 -3.70 -11.88
N GLU A 219 0.21 -4.43 -12.76
CA GLU A 219 0.84 -5.49 -13.56
C GLU A 219 0.09 -5.75 -14.87
N GLY A 220 0.76 -6.44 -15.79
CA GLY A 220 0.15 -6.73 -17.07
C GLY A 220 0.70 -7.95 -17.78
N LEU A 221 -0.14 -8.51 -18.64
CA LEU A 221 0.10 -9.73 -19.39
C LEU A 221 -0.36 -9.57 -20.85
N ILE A 222 0.53 -9.85 -21.79
CA ILE A 222 0.24 -9.82 -23.23
C ILE A 222 0.29 -11.25 -23.75
N ILE A 223 -0.81 -11.78 -24.28
CA ILE A 223 -0.93 -13.15 -24.79
C ILE A 223 -1.13 -13.12 -26.30
N ASN A 224 -0.29 -13.87 -27.02
CA ASN A 224 -0.47 -14.14 -28.45
C ASN A 224 -0.56 -15.65 -28.69
N PRO A 225 -1.77 -16.23 -28.74
CA PRO A 225 -1.96 -17.67 -28.92
C PRO A 225 -1.40 -18.19 -30.24
N LYS A 226 -1.54 -17.42 -31.33
CA LYS A 226 -1.05 -17.80 -32.67
C LYS A 226 0.47 -18.00 -32.68
N LYS A 227 1.22 -17.12 -32.02
CA LYS A 227 2.68 -17.20 -31.90
C LYS A 227 3.14 -18.01 -30.70
N LYS A 228 2.23 -18.44 -29.82
CA LYS A 228 2.51 -19.02 -28.51
C LYS A 228 3.53 -18.19 -27.72
N THR A 229 3.31 -16.88 -27.65
CA THR A 229 4.16 -15.98 -26.87
C THR A 229 3.36 -15.29 -25.78
N ALA A 230 3.96 -15.12 -24.61
CA ALA A 230 3.43 -14.31 -23.53
C ALA A 230 4.48 -13.32 -23.01
N ARG A 231 4.06 -12.10 -22.69
CA ARG A 231 4.92 -11.06 -22.10
C ARG A 231 4.30 -10.59 -20.79
N ILE A 232 5.07 -10.58 -19.71
CA ILE A 232 4.62 -10.17 -18.37
C ILE A 232 5.45 -8.98 -17.89
N TRP A 233 4.81 -8.09 -17.14
CA TRP A 233 5.44 -7.04 -16.35
C TRP A 233 4.63 -6.76 -15.09
N GLY A 234 5.26 -6.14 -14.09
CA GLY A 234 4.65 -5.80 -12.81
C GLY A 234 5.73 -5.60 -11.76
N SER A 235 5.42 -5.98 -10.52
CA SER A 235 6.32 -5.84 -9.37
C SER A 235 7.49 -6.85 -9.36
N PRO A 236 8.52 -6.63 -8.53
CA PRO A 236 9.59 -7.61 -8.30
C PRO A 236 9.08 -8.97 -7.80
N GLU A 237 8.06 -8.99 -6.95
CA GLU A 237 7.43 -10.19 -6.41
C GLU A 237 6.79 -11.01 -7.55
N LEU A 238 6.09 -10.33 -8.47
CA LEU A 238 5.55 -10.96 -9.67
C LEU A 238 6.66 -11.56 -10.55
N LEU A 239 7.80 -10.88 -10.70
CA LEU A 239 8.94 -11.42 -11.45
C LEU A 239 9.46 -12.71 -10.81
N THR A 240 9.56 -12.77 -9.48
CA THR A 240 9.96 -13.97 -8.75
C THR A 240 8.96 -15.10 -8.97
N LYS A 241 7.65 -14.83 -8.79
CA LYS A 241 6.58 -15.80 -9.07
C LYS A 241 6.60 -16.29 -10.52
N MET A 242 6.83 -15.39 -11.48
CA MET A 242 6.94 -15.73 -12.90
C MET A 242 8.13 -16.64 -13.20
N LYS A 243 9.30 -16.42 -12.57
CA LYS A 243 10.45 -17.33 -12.71
C LYS A 243 10.15 -18.72 -12.16
N GLN A 244 9.44 -18.80 -11.04
CA GLN A 244 9.05 -20.07 -10.41
C GLN A 244 8.01 -20.84 -11.24
N LEU A 245 6.96 -20.15 -11.69
CA LEU A 245 5.80 -20.77 -12.35
C LEU A 245 5.92 -20.83 -13.88
N GLY A 246 6.75 -19.97 -14.48
CA GLY A 246 6.86 -19.79 -15.93
C GLY A 246 7.31 -21.04 -16.69
N GLY A 247 8.02 -21.98 -16.03
CA GLY A 247 8.39 -23.27 -16.61
C GLY A 247 7.19 -24.16 -16.97
N GLN A 248 5.99 -23.83 -16.47
CA GLN A 248 4.75 -24.58 -16.73
C GLN A 248 4.09 -24.20 -18.07
N TRP A 249 4.51 -23.11 -18.71
CA TRP A 249 4.07 -22.66 -20.03
C TRP A 249 4.61 -23.55 -21.18
N LYS A 250 4.19 -24.82 -21.24
CA LYS A 250 4.73 -25.81 -22.18
C LYS A 250 4.50 -25.40 -23.65
N GLY A 251 5.61 -25.22 -24.38
CA GLY A 251 5.57 -24.87 -25.80
C GLY A 251 5.24 -23.40 -26.09
N TRP A 252 5.29 -22.54 -25.08
CA TRP A 252 5.18 -21.10 -25.21
C TRP A 252 6.52 -20.42 -24.92
N GLN A 253 6.70 -19.21 -25.47
CA GLN A 253 7.80 -18.32 -25.12
C GLN A 253 7.30 -17.25 -24.15
N LEU A 254 7.67 -17.39 -22.88
CA LEU A 254 7.39 -16.40 -21.84
C LEU A 254 8.56 -15.41 -21.74
N LYS A 255 8.26 -14.10 -21.67
CA LYS A 255 9.26 -13.03 -21.51
C LYS A 255 8.83 -12.00 -20.49
N TRP A 256 9.78 -11.48 -19.73
CA TRP A 256 9.57 -10.26 -18.95
C TRP A 256 9.73 -9.01 -19.84
N THR A 257 9.00 -7.94 -19.55
CA THR A 257 9.13 -6.65 -20.23
C THR A 257 9.52 -5.54 -19.27
N HIS A 258 10.58 -4.82 -19.59
CA HIS A 258 11.13 -3.78 -18.72
C HIS A 258 10.38 -2.44 -18.80
N HIS A 259 9.73 -2.14 -19.92
CA HIS A 259 8.98 -0.89 -20.11
C HIS A 259 7.46 -1.05 -19.87
N GLY A 260 7.09 -2.15 -19.20
CA GLY A 260 5.75 -2.49 -18.73
C GLY A 260 4.57 -1.91 -19.51
N TYR A 261 3.85 -0.98 -18.88
CA TYR A 261 2.68 -0.30 -19.44
C TYR A 261 2.91 0.30 -20.83
N SER A 262 4.08 0.92 -21.06
CA SER A 262 4.41 1.54 -22.35
C SER A 262 4.59 0.50 -23.47
N ASP A 263 5.24 -0.63 -23.15
CA ASP A 263 5.40 -1.76 -24.07
C ASP A 263 4.03 -2.36 -24.43
N GLN A 264 3.11 -2.48 -23.47
CA GLN A 264 1.78 -3.03 -23.70
C GLN A 264 0.90 -2.09 -24.52
N CYS A 265 0.97 -0.78 -24.29
CA CYS A 265 0.31 0.23 -25.12
C CYS A 265 0.79 0.17 -26.58
N ALA A 266 2.11 0.04 -26.78
CA ALA A 266 2.70 -0.07 -28.12
C ALA A 266 2.19 -1.30 -28.88
N VAL A 267 1.98 -2.42 -28.18
CA VAL A 267 1.36 -3.63 -28.77
C VAL A 267 -0.10 -3.39 -29.15
N CYS A 268 -0.82 -2.57 -28.38
CA CYS A 268 -2.24 -2.28 -28.61
C CYS A 268 -2.51 -1.27 -29.74
N ASN A 269 -1.46 -0.67 -30.35
CA ASN A 269 -1.59 0.41 -31.34
C ASN A 269 -2.52 1.55 -30.90
N THR A 270 -2.67 1.76 -29.59
CA THR A 270 -3.57 2.75 -29.01
C THR A 270 -2.74 3.59 -28.04
N PRO A 271 -2.85 4.94 -28.10
CA PRO A 271 -2.17 5.77 -27.12
C PRO A 271 -2.82 5.52 -25.74
N GLY A 272 -2.06 4.89 -24.84
CA GLY A 272 -2.41 4.83 -23.42
C GLY A 272 -2.26 6.19 -22.75
N GLN A 273 -2.43 6.21 -21.43
CA GLN A 273 -2.23 7.41 -20.60
C GLN A 273 -1.12 7.11 -19.59
N PRO A 274 0.16 7.18 -20.01
CA PRO A 274 1.28 6.99 -19.10
C PRO A 274 1.33 8.12 -18.08
N MET A 275 1.76 7.81 -16.85
CA MET A 275 2.03 8.80 -15.83
C MET A 275 3.25 9.62 -16.21
N THR A 276 3.17 10.94 -15.99
CA THR A 276 4.34 11.81 -16.08
C THR A 276 5.24 11.61 -14.85
N GLU A 277 6.51 12.03 -14.93
CA GLU A 277 7.40 12.02 -13.76
C GLU A 277 6.83 12.88 -12.62
N VAL A 278 6.15 13.99 -12.95
CA VAL A 278 5.47 14.85 -11.98
C VAL A 278 4.36 14.10 -11.25
N ASP A 279 3.49 13.37 -11.98
CA ASP A 279 2.40 12.59 -11.37
C ASP A 279 2.93 11.50 -10.44
N VAL A 280 4.05 10.87 -10.82
CA VAL A 280 4.70 9.83 -10.01
C VAL A 280 5.30 10.43 -8.74
N LEU A 281 6.04 11.53 -8.86
CA LEU A 281 6.71 12.17 -7.74
C LEU A 281 5.73 12.80 -6.76
N ALA A 282 4.59 13.30 -7.23
CA ALA A 282 3.52 13.80 -6.40
C ALA A 282 2.91 12.73 -5.46
N LYS A 283 3.08 11.44 -5.78
CA LYS A 283 2.69 10.33 -4.91
C LYS A 283 3.78 9.90 -3.92
N ILE A 284 5.05 10.24 -4.17
CA ILE A 284 6.18 9.84 -3.33
C ILE A 284 6.55 10.95 -2.34
N LEU A 285 6.78 12.16 -2.85
CA LEU A 285 7.45 13.23 -2.11
C LEU A 285 6.66 13.83 -0.92
N PRO A 286 5.31 13.89 -0.90
CA PRO A 286 4.61 14.43 0.27
C PRO A 286 4.95 13.69 1.55
N VAL A 287 5.02 12.36 1.48
CA VAL A 287 5.43 11.49 2.60
C VAL A 287 6.87 11.78 3.01
N VAL A 288 7.77 11.92 2.02
CA VAL A 288 9.20 12.16 2.28
C VAL A 288 9.45 13.51 2.94
N ILE A 289 8.78 14.56 2.48
CA ILE A 289 8.93 15.92 2.99
C ILE A 289 8.32 16.04 4.40
N SER A 290 7.28 15.27 4.72
CA SER A 290 6.61 15.34 6.02
C SER A 290 7.55 15.08 7.19
N THR A 291 7.69 16.08 8.07
CA THR A 291 8.38 16.00 9.36
C THR A 291 7.46 15.47 10.46
N GLU A 292 6.20 15.17 10.13
CA GLU A 292 5.25 14.65 11.08
C GLU A 292 5.72 13.28 11.59
N GLN A 293 5.82 13.17 12.90
CA GLN A 293 6.14 11.92 13.56
C GLN A 293 4.93 11.02 13.58
N PHE A 294 5.16 9.73 13.44
CA PHE A 294 4.11 8.76 13.63
C PHE A 294 3.70 8.79 15.10
N SER A 295 2.49 9.27 15.36
CA SER A 295 1.89 9.20 16.68
C SER A 295 0.63 8.35 16.58
N LEU A 296 0.46 7.40 17.50
CA LEU A 296 -0.77 6.63 17.63
C LEU A 296 -1.98 7.57 17.70
N GLY A 297 -1.85 8.73 18.36
CA GLY A 297 -2.87 9.76 18.40
C GLY A 297 -3.30 10.27 17.02
N THR A 298 -2.35 10.43 16.09
CA THR A 298 -2.65 10.82 14.71
C THR A 298 -3.28 9.69 13.93
N VAL A 299 -2.76 8.46 14.02
CA VAL A 299 -3.32 7.27 13.36
C VAL A 299 -4.76 7.04 13.82
N PHE A 300 -5.02 7.03 15.12
CA PHE A 300 -6.37 6.98 15.68
C PHE A 300 -7.20 8.22 15.35
N GLY A 301 -6.55 9.36 15.08
CA GLY A 301 -7.20 10.58 14.60
C GLY A 301 -7.75 10.41 13.18
N VAL A 302 -6.94 9.81 12.28
CA VAL A 302 -7.28 9.49 10.90
C VAL A 302 -8.34 8.39 10.84
N ILE A 303 -8.11 7.25 11.50
CA ILE A 303 -9.08 6.16 11.65
C ILE A 303 -10.37 6.67 12.31
N GLY A 304 -10.23 7.47 13.37
CA GLY A 304 -11.36 8.10 14.06
C GLY A 304 -12.10 9.13 13.21
N GLY A 305 -11.45 9.74 12.22
CA GLY A 305 -12.06 10.59 11.20
C GLY A 305 -12.99 9.79 10.29
N GLY A 306 -12.53 8.62 9.82
CA GLY A 306 -13.33 7.62 9.12
C GLY A 306 -14.53 7.18 9.95
N MET A 307 -14.29 6.75 11.20
CA MET A 307 -15.37 6.36 12.13
C MET A 307 -16.37 7.49 12.40
N LYS A 308 -15.93 8.77 12.44
CA LYS A 308 -16.86 9.91 12.57
C LYS A 308 -17.74 10.08 11.34
N LYS A 309 -17.18 9.93 10.13
CA LYS A 309 -17.95 9.98 8.87
C LYS A 309 -18.96 8.83 8.84
N PHE A 310 -18.52 7.61 9.13
CA PHE A 310 -19.37 6.42 9.21
C PHE A 310 -20.47 6.59 10.27
N ALA A 311 -20.11 6.94 11.50
CA ALA A 311 -21.08 7.11 12.58
C ALA A 311 -22.06 8.26 12.30
N LYS A 312 -21.65 9.33 11.61
CA LYS A 312 -22.56 10.40 11.17
C LYS A 312 -23.55 9.89 10.11
N LYS A 313 -23.09 9.10 9.13
CA LYS A 313 -23.96 8.44 8.14
C LYS A 313 -24.94 7.48 8.82
N ALA A 314 -24.45 6.56 9.65
CA ALA A 314 -25.27 5.59 10.40
C ALA A 314 -26.31 6.28 11.31
N THR A 315 -25.93 7.37 11.99
CA THR A 315 -26.86 8.15 12.82
C THR A 315 -27.94 8.84 11.95
N GLY A 316 -27.58 9.28 10.74
CA GLY A 316 -28.52 9.82 9.76
C GLY A 316 -29.52 8.77 9.28
N CYS A 317 -29.03 7.59 8.86
CA CYS A 317 -29.86 6.47 8.42
C CYS A 317 -30.80 6.00 9.53
N LEU A 318 -30.28 5.76 10.74
CA LEU A 318 -31.08 5.41 11.91
C LEU A 318 -32.14 6.47 12.22
N GLY A 319 -31.80 7.75 12.11
CA GLY A 319 -32.74 8.85 12.29
C GLY A 319 -33.90 8.80 11.29
N VAL A 320 -33.61 8.52 10.02
CA VAL A 320 -34.63 8.36 8.97
C VAL A 320 -35.53 7.16 9.24
N VAL A 321 -34.95 5.98 9.52
CA VAL A 321 -35.68 4.75 9.82
C VAL A 321 -36.63 4.93 11.01
N LEU A 322 -36.18 5.62 12.06
CA LEU A 322 -37.01 5.92 13.23
C LEU A 322 -38.11 6.96 12.96
N CYS A 323 -37.90 7.88 12.00
CA CYS A 323 -38.88 8.93 11.67
C CYS A 323 -39.96 8.46 10.68
N ILE A 324 -39.68 7.47 9.82
CA ILE A 324 -40.64 6.98 8.81
C ILE A 324 -41.99 6.54 9.44
N PRO A 325 -42.02 5.72 10.50
CA PRO A 325 -43.28 5.34 11.15
C PRO A 325 -44.06 6.53 11.72
N LEU A 326 -43.36 7.55 12.22
CA LEU A 326 -43.97 8.76 12.77
C LEU A 326 -44.62 9.60 11.67
N VAL A 327 -43.97 9.73 10.51
CA VAL A 327 -44.52 10.41 9.34
C VAL A 327 -45.75 9.67 8.82
N LEU A 328 -45.69 8.34 8.68
CA LEU A 328 -46.83 7.53 8.27
C LEU A 328 -48.02 7.70 9.22
N PHE A 329 -47.77 7.70 10.54
CA PHE A 329 -48.80 7.99 11.53
C PHE A 329 -49.42 9.39 11.35
N GLY A 330 -48.62 10.40 11.01
CA GLY A 330 -49.11 11.75 10.69
C GLY A 330 -50.04 11.79 9.49
N VAL A 331 -49.67 11.08 8.43
CA VAL A 331 -50.49 10.94 7.21
C VAL A 331 -51.84 10.29 7.53
N PHE A 332 -51.87 9.23 8.33
CA PHE A 332 -53.11 8.50 8.65
C PHE A 332 -53.97 9.19 9.72
N SER A 333 -53.37 9.84 10.71
CA SER A 333 -54.10 10.47 11.82
C SER A 333 -54.49 11.93 11.58
N GLY A 334 -53.84 12.60 10.62
CA GLY A 334 -53.98 14.04 10.38
C GLY A 334 -53.37 14.94 11.45
N ASN A 335 -52.74 14.38 12.49
CA ASN A 335 -52.20 15.13 13.64
C ASN A 335 -50.71 15.45 13.47
N TRP A 336 -50.41 16.39 12.58
CA TRP A 336 -49.03 16.77 12.23
C TRP A 336 -48.27 17.45 13.37
N THR A 337 -48.95 18.15 14.27
CA THR A 337 -48.32 18.79 15.43
C THR A 337 -47.73 17.75 16.38
N ALA A 338 -48.48 16.67 16.70
CA ALA A 338 -47.96 15.59 17.53
C ALA A 338 -46.75 14.87 16.87
N VAL A 339 -46.81 14.67 15.56
CA VAL A 339 -45.71 14.05 14.80
C VAL A 339 -44.45 14.90 14.81
N LEU A 340 -44.55 16.21 14.62
CA LEU A 340 -43.39 17.11 14.70
C LEU A 340 -42.72 17.07 16.08
N TYR A 341 -43.50 17.06 17.17
CA TYR A 341 -42.95 16.90 18.51
C TYR A 341 -42.26 15.55 18.72
N ALA A 342 -42.84 14.45 18.19
CA ALA A 342 -42.25 13.12 18.29
C ALA A 342 -40.95 12.99 17.49
N ILE A 343 -40.89 13.55 16.28
CA ILE A 343 -39.66 13.62 15.46
C ILE A 343 -38.59 14.43 16.19
N GLY A 344 -38.95 15.60 16.73
CA GLY A 344 -38.01 16.43 17.52
C GLY A 344 -37.46 15.69 18.74
N ALA A 345 -38.32 15.00 19.50
CA ALA A 345 -37.89 14.19 20.64
C ALA A 345 -36.98 13.02 20.23
N THR A 346 -37.32 12.33 19.13
CA THR A 346 -36.52 11.22 18.58
C THR A 346 -35.14 11.70 18.17
N ALA A 347 -35.05 12.83 17.45
CA ALA A 347 -33.77 13.43 17.06
C ALA A 347 -32.90 13.78 18.27
N VAL A 348 -33.48 14.37 19.32
CA VAL A 348 -32.75 14.68 20.57
C VAL A 348 -32.23 13.40 21.25
N VAL A 349 -33.04 12.33 21.30
CA VAL A 349 -32.63 11.05 21.90
C VAL A 349 -31.50 10.39 21.11
N VAL A 350 -31.63 10.33 19.78
CA VAL A 350 -30.61 9.73 18.90
C VAL A 350 -29.29 10.48 19.00
N VAL A 351 -29.32 11.82 18.94
CA VAL A 351 -28.12 12.66 19.10
C VAL A 351 -27.52 12.49 20.50
N GLY A 352 -28.36 12.43 21.55
CA GLY A 352 -27.93 12.20 22.92
C GLY A 352 -27.24 10.85 23.13
N LEU A 353 -27.82 9.77 22.60
CA LEU A 353 -27.24 8.42 22.59
C LEU A 353 -25.91 8.38 21.84
N TYR A 354 -25.87 8.99 20.65
CA TYR A 354 -24.63 9.10 19.87
C TYR A 354 -23.53 9.81 20.66
N MET A 355 -23.82 10.98 21.25
CA MET A 355 -22.84 11.71 22.06
C MET A 355 -22.40 10.91 23.29
N PHE A 356 -23.29 10.09 23.86
CA PHE A 356 -22.98 9.21 24.99
C PHE A 356 -22.05 8.06 24.58
N VAL A 357 -22.36 7.35 23.49
CA VAL A 357 -21.53 6.27 22.95
C VAL A 357 -20.17 6.80 22.53
N ALA A 358 -20.12 7.92 21.80
CA ALA A 358 -18.87 8.55 21.38
C ALA A 358 -18.00 8.99 22.57
N ARG A 359 -18.61 9.47 23.66
CA ARG A 359 -17.89 9.79 24.91
C ARG A 359 -17.39 8.54 25.63
N LYS A 360 -18.19 7.47 25.69
CA LYS A 360 -17.82 6.22 26.35
C LYS A 360 -16.69 5.52 25.59
N PHE A 361 -16.77 5.49 24.26
CA PHE A 361 -15.72 4.97 23.39
C PHE A 361 -14.41 5.77 23.55
N ARG A 362 -14.47 7.11 23.50
CA ARG A 362 -13.29 7.94 23.81
C ARG A 362 -12.68 7.60 25.17
N LYS A 363 -13.50 7.52 26.23
CA LYS A 363 -13.01 7.15 27.57
C LYS A 363 -12.43 5.73 27.62
N ALA A 364 -13.00 4.77 26.89
CA ALA A 364 -12.51 3.40 26.84
C ALA A 364 -11.16 3.32 26.13
N VAL A 365 -11.04 3.97 24.96
CA VAL A 365 -9.77 4.08 24.22
C VAL A 365 -8.72 4.78 25.08
N THR A 366 -9.03 5.93 25.69
CA THR A 366 -8.08 6.64 26.56
C THR A 366 -7.70 5.85 27.82
N LYS A 367 -8.58 4.97 28.33
CA LYS A 367 -8.30 4.16 29.52
C LYS A 367 -7.51 2.89 29.21
N ASN A 368 -7.74 2.30 28.04
CA ASN A 368 -7.09 1.07 27.60
C ASN A 368 -5.81 1.31 26.81
N MET A 369 -5.59 2.53 26.30
CA MET A 369 -4.26 2.93 25.88
C MET A 369 -3.36 2.82 27.11
N PRO A 370 -2.30 1.98 27.07
CA PRO A 370 -1.30 1.98 28.12
C PRO A 370 -0.93 3.44 28.35
N ALA A 371 -0.91 3.86 29.62
CA ALA A 371 -0.53 5.22 29.96
C ALA A 371 0.75 5.48 29.20
N GLN A 372 0.66 6.32 28.18
CA GLN A 372 1.79 6.71 27.37
C GLN A 372 2.68 7.40 28.40
N ASP A 373 3.66 6.68 28.92
CA ASP A 373 4.65 7.29 29.80
C ASP A 373 5.11 8.51 29.02
N ASN A 374 5.00 9.69 29.65
CA ASN A 374 5.33 10.97 29.04
C ASN A 374 6.84 11.07 28.75
N ASP A 375 7.51 9.96 28.43
CA ASP A 375 8.84 9.98 27.87
C ASP A 375 8.71 10.63 26.48
N GLU A 376 9.10 11.91 26.48
CA GLU A 376 9.21 12.84 25.38
C GLU A 376 10.15 12.37 24.25
N THR A 377 10.51 11.08 24.19
CA THR A 377 11.30 10.53 23.10
C THR A 377 10.40 10.26 21.91
N SER A 378 9.84 11.33 21.36
CA SER A 378 9.33 11.30 20.00
C SER A 378 10.47 10.83 19.11
N THR A 379 10.30 9.72 18.39
CA THR A 379 11.32 9.25 17.47
C THR A 379 11.59 10.35 16.45
N ALA A 380 12.82 10.83 16.39
CA ALA A 380 13.19 11.80 15.36
C ALA A 380 12.94 11.18 14.00
N VAL A 381 12.65 11.99 12.99
CA VAL A 381 12.63 11.56 11.59
C VAL A 381 14.04 11.70 11.01
N ALA A 382 14.42 10.88 10.04
CA ALA A 382 15.72 11.00 9.39
C ALA A 382 15.81 12.31 8.57
N GLY A 383 17.03 12.81 8.40
CA GLY A 383 17.30 14.04 7.64
C GLY A 383 16.94 15.35 8.35
N PRO A 384 16.90 16.47 7.60
CA PRO A 384 16.66 17.80 8.18
C PRO A 384 15.27 17.92 8.80
N GLN A 385 15.19 18.50 10.01
CA GLN A 385 13.92 18.71 10.74
C GLN A 385 13.18 19.98 10.31
N GLU A 386 13.91 20.96 9.76
CA GLU A 386 13.34 22.21 9.26
C GLU A 386 12.80 21.99 7.84
N GLU A 387 11.53 22.33 7.60
CA GLU A 387 10.83 22.09 6.33
C GLU A 387 11.60 22.66 5.12
N GLU A 388 12.08 23.90 5.22
CA GLU A 388 12.83 24.56 4.14
C GLU A 388 14.15 23.86 3.83
N ALA A 389 14.89 23.43 4.85
CA ALA A 389 16.13 22.68 4.67
C ALA A 389 15.86 21.31 4.03
N ARG A 390 14.73 20.70 4.40
CA ARG A 390 14.26 19.44 3.86
C ARG A 390 13.89 19.56 2.38
N LYS A 391 13.09 20.56 2.00
CA LYS A 391 12.75 20.87 0.60
C LYS A 391 14.00 21.12 -0.24
N ALA A 392 14.95 21.92 0.28
CA ALA A 392 16.21 22.17 -0.41
C ALA A 392 17.05 20.89 -0.63
N ARG A 393 17.02 19.95 0.32
CA ARG A 393 17.71 18.66 0.18
C ARG A 393 17.00 17.74 -0.82
N ILE A 394 15.68 17.76 -0.86
CA ILE A 394 14.88 17.05 -1.88
C ILE A 394 15.17 17.59 -3.28
N ASP A 395 15.27 18.91 -3.47
CA ASP A 395 15.67 19.47 -4.76
C ASP A 395 17.07 18.99 -5.21
N GLN A 396 18.03 18.89 -4.27
CA GLN A 396 19.35 18.31 -4.57
C GLN A 396 19.24 16.85 -4.97
N LEU A 397 18.42 16.07 -4.27
CA LEU A 397 18.18 14.66 -4.56
C LEU A 397 17.53 14.47 -5.94
N LEU A 398 16.49 15.26 -6.24
CA LEU A 398 15.81 15.26 -7.54
C LEU A 398 16.78 15.60 -8.67
N ALA A 399 17.61 16.63 -8.49
CA ALA A 399 18.64 17.00 -9.46
C ALA A 399 19.66 15.88 -9.67
N ALA A 400 20.12 15.22 -8.60
CA ALA A 400 21.05 14.08 -8.68
C ALA A 400 20.41 12.88 -9.41
N ALA A 401 19.12 12.65 -9.19
CA ALA A 401 18.33 11.65 -9.87
C ALA A 401 17.94 12.03 -11.31
N LYS A 402 18.18 13.28 -11.75
CA LYS A 402 17.73 13.84 -13.04
C LYS A 402 16.21 13.85 -13.20
N LEU A 403 15.51 14.17 -12.12
CA LEU A 403 14.06 14.29 -12.05
C LEU A 403 13.64 15.77 -12.02
N PRO A 404 12.37 16.09 -12.30
CA PRO A 404 11.85 17.46 -12.23
C PRO A 404 12.08 18.09 -10.84
N PRO A 405 12.29 19.42 -10.77
CA PRO A 405 12.47 20.11 -9.49
C PRO A 405 11.18 20.12 -8.66
N LEU A 406 11.30 20.27 -7.35
CA LEU A 406 10.16 20.23 -6.41
C LEU A 406 9.11 21.29 -6.75
N ALA A 407 9.52 22.48 -7.20
CA ALA A 407 8.61 23.56 -7.58
C ALA A 407 7.65 23.21 -8.74
N GLU A 408 8.01 22.25 -9.60
CA GLU A 408 7.12 21.73 -10.66
C GLU A 408 6.18 20.64 -10.13
N ILE A 409 6.54 19.98 -9.03
CA ILE A 409 5.83 18.81 -8.49
C ILE A 409 4.83 19.20 -7.40
N GLU A 410 5.20 20.12 -6.51
CA GLU A 410 4.39 20.55 -5.35
C GLU A 410 2.96 20.98 -5.73
N PRO A 411 2.69 21.66 -6.87
CA PRO A 411 1.31 21.97 -7.29
C PRO A 411 0.43 20.75 -7.56
N HIS A 412 1.01 19.55 -7.68
CA HIS A 412 0.33 18.28 -7.93
C HIS A 412 0.19 17.42 -6.67
N PHE A 413 0.69 17.88 -5.52
CA PHE A 413 0.51 17.16 -4.27
C PHE A 413 -0.98 17.01 -3.94
N PRO A 414 -1.40 15.86 -3.39
CA PRO A 414 -2.78 15.69 -2.99
C PRO A 414 -3.09 16.57 -1.77
N ASP A 415 -4.35 17.00 -1.63
CA ASP A 415 -4.84 17.83 -0.52
C ASP A 415 -5.00 17.03 0.80
N VAL A 416 -4.02 16.17 1.12
CA VAL A 416 -3.99 15.33 2.32
C VAL A 416 -2.65 15.48 3.03
N SER A 417 -2.65 15.27 4.35
CA SER A 417 -1.42 15.31 5.15
C SER A 417 -0.49 14.14 4.80
N GLY A 418 0.81 14.30 5.09
CA GLY A 418 1.79 13.24 4.88
C GLY A 418 1.50 11.98 5.71
N LEU A 419 0.94 12.14 6.92
CA LEU A 419 0.49 11.01 7.74
C LEU A 419 -0.76 10.32 7.19
N GLU A 420 -1.69 11.04 6.57
CA GLU A 420 -2.83 10.41 5.89
C GLU A 420 -2.36 9.54 4.73
N LEU A 421 -1.33 9.97 3.99
CA LEU A 421 -0.71 9.18 2.91
C LEU A 421 0.11 7.98 3.38
N LEU A 422 0.50 7.95 4.65
CA LEU A 422 1.15 6.80 5.27
C LEU A 422 0.13 5.77 5.77
N ALA A 423 -1.08 6.22 6.08
CA ALA A 423 -2.18 5.39 6.60
C ALA A 423 -3.09 4.82 5.50
N THR A 424 -2.97 5.33 4.27
CA THR A 424 -3.53 4.75 3.04
C THR A 424 -2.49 3.89 2.37
#